data_AF-A0A9E5RX63-F1
#
_entry.id   AF-A0A9E5RX63-F1
#
_cell.length_a   1.000
_cell.length_b   1.000
_cell.length_c   1.000
_cell.angle_alpha   90.00
_cell.angle_beta   90.00
_cell.angle_gamma   90.00
#
_symmetry.space_group_name_H-M   'P 1'
#
loop_
_entity.id
_entity.type
_entity.pdbx_description
1 polymer ?
#
loop_
_entity_poly.entity_id
_entity_poly.type
_entity_poly.pdbx_seq_one_letter_code
_entity_poly.pdbx_strand_id
1 'polypeptide(L)'
;MLKPRLFSATAVRVVILTSCLGAIATGCANSIASNSQTPNPQSSDRNPPASVEKTSEQTSTSNKSGEKRRSRRQNSNSQSLKPNLREGMSYQKARQLLLQQGWKPHLQGDEANLNNITVRELYDYGYVEIKDCSGTGVGACLFEFINQSEDILSVSTRAVSANNKEREIWRWSIERKTNNNQGYSSTHQYSQKPPFIGKRFFNFAGGNGTGQSITILADGTTSVQFHGKFESPVLYRGKYTNPINLQDGSGESLLLKDGKIYLLNGDGKIPPDCQDGGKPCVSDLVASTSETQEPVETTNIQDGYYVLGGTGQGLEVRGKKYRYYDEGGEKEWRDIGELKSIKAGLIFDGQQYWCLPPDREVGVCTENGWKKYANNP
;
A
#
# COMPACT_ATOMS: atom_id res chain seq x y z
N MET A 1 5.67 -36.50 56.62
CA MET A 1 6.27 -37.33 55.55
C MET A 1 5.98 -36.66 54.20
N LEU A 2 6.93 -35.87 53.70
CA LEU A 2 6.83 -35.16 52.41
C LEU A 2 7.52 -35.99 51.32
N LYS A 3 6.79 -36.33 50.26
CA LYS A 3 7.34 -36.99 49.05
C LYS A 3 7.83 -35.90 48.07
N PRO A 4 9.02 -36.04 47.46
CA PRO A 4 9.50 -35.10 46.45
C PRO A 4 8.92 -35.41 45.06
N ARG A 5 8.68 -34.37 44.27
CA ARG A 5 8.34 -34.44 42.85
C ARG A 5 9.64 -34.49 42.01
N LEU A 6 9.69 -35.41 41.07
CA LEU A 6 10.74 -35.54 40.05
C LEU A 6 10.50 -34.52 38.93
N PHE A 7 11.52 -33.72 38.62
CA PHE A 7 11.62 -32.95 37.37
C PHE A 7 12.16 -33.86 36.27
N SER A 8 11.48 -33.90 35.12
CA SER A 8 11.98 -34.55 33.89
C SER A 8 12.63 -33.48 33.01
N ALA A 9 13.93 -33.63 32.78
CA ALA A 9 14.72 -32.78 31.89
C ALA A 9 14.63 -33.30 30.45
N THR A 10 14.17 -32.46 29.53
CA THR A 10 14.18 -32.75 28.09
C THR A 10 15.52 -32.28 27.50
N ALA A 11 16.29 -33.23 26.97
CA ALA A 11 17.57 -32.97 26.32
C ALA A 11 17.37 -32.35 24.93
N VAL A 12 17.88 -31.13 24.72
CA VAL A 12 17.97 -30.50 23.40
C VAL A 12 19.26 -30.96 22.73
N ARG A 13 19.14 -31.70 21.62
CA ARG A 13 20.26 -32.07 20.74
C ARG A 13 20.64 -30.88 19.88
N VAL A 14 21.85 -30.38 20.08
CA VAL A 14 22.53 -29.43 19.19
C VAL A 14 23.14 -30.22 18.03
N VAL A 15 22.76 -29.89 16.80
CA VAL A 15 23.42 -30.39 15.58
C VAL A 15 24.38 -29.31 15.10
N ILE A 16 25.68 -29.60 15.20
CA ILE A 16 26.76 -28.79 14.65
C ILE A 16 26.93 -29.20 13.19
N LEU A 17 26.76 -28.27 12.26
CA LEU A 17 27.04 -28.47 10.83
C LEU A 17 28.46 -27.96 10.53
N THR A 18 29.35 -28.91 10.30
CA THR A 18 30.77 -28.71 10.01
C THR A 18 30.96 -28.29 8.55
N SER A 19 31.69 -27.21 8.36
CA SER A 19 32.20 -26.67 7.10
C SER A 19 33.19 -27.62 6.41
N CYS A 20 32.99 -27.90 5.11
CA CYS A 20 34.02 -28.50 4.26
C CYS A 20 34.65 -27.43 3.35
N LEU A 21 35.97 -27.31 3.51
CA LEU A 21 36.90 -26.63 2.61
C LEU A 21 37.00 -27.42 1.29
N GLY A 22 36.94 -26.73 0.17
CA GLY A 22 37.31 -27.25 -1.15
C GLY A 22 38.36 -26.33 -1.77
N ALA A 23 39.61 -26.78 -1.76
CA ALA A 23 40.73 -26.12 -2.40
C ALA A 23 40.72 -26.38 -3.91
N ILE A 24 40.98 -25.35 -4.71
CA ILE A 24 41.47 -25.51 -6.07
C ILE A 24 42.63 -24.54 -6.26
N ALA A 25 43.81 -25.11 -6.48
CA ALA A 25 45.04 -24.41 -6.79
C ALA A 25 45.51 -24.82 -8.20
N THR A 26 46.35 -23.95 -8.77
CA THR A 26 47.17 -24.09 -9.99
C THR A 26 46.43 -23.86 -11.32
N GLY A 27 46.92 -23.02 -12.24
CA GLY A 27 48.13 -22.19 -12.23
C GLY A 27 48.37 -21.55 -13.60
N CYS A 28 49.19 -20.48 -13.57
CA CYS A 28 50.04 -19.90 -14.63
C CYS A 28 49.37 -19.41 -15.94
N ALA A 29 49.88 -18.44 -16.69
CA ALA A 29 50.76 -17.29 -16.51
C ALA A 29 50.78 -16.62 -17.90
N ASN A 30 50.68 -15.30 -17.98
CA ASN A 30 51.56 -14.41 -18.76
C ASN A 30 50.85 -13.08 -19.10
N SER A 31 51.39 -12.03 -18.51
CA SER A 31 51.29 -10.64 -18.95
C SER A 31 52.07 -10.44 -20.25
N ILE A 32 51.69 -9.47 -21.11
CA ILE A 32 52.60 -8.58 -21.86
C ILE A 32 51.79 -7.42 -22.51
N ALA A 33 52.24 -6.21 -22.18
CA ALA A 33 52.32 -4.92 -22.91
C ALA A 33 51.18 -4.36 -23.79
N SER A 34 50.72 -3.17 -23.36
CA SER A 34 50.73 -1.87 -24.07
C SER A 34 50.80 -1.83 -25.61
N ASN A 35 49.87 -1.10 -26.26
CA ASN A 35 50.01 0.34 -26.63
C ASN A 35 49.16 0.71 -27.88
N SER A 36 48.37 1.79 -27.74
CA SER A 36 48.14 2.89 -28.70
C SER A 36 47.53 2.71 -30.13
N GLN A 37 46.67 3.70 -30.47
CA GLN A 37 46.32 4.29 -31.79
C GLN A 37 45.04 3.85 -32.54
N THR A 38 44.01 4.71 -32.49
CA THR A 38 43.17 5.17 -33.64
C THR A 38 44.04 5.94 -34.67
N PRO A 39 43.69 6.12 -35.98
CA PRO A 39 42.35 6.45 -36.51
C PRO A 39 41.93 6.00 -37.96
N ASN A 40 40.62 5.77 -38.16
CA ASN A 40 39.74 6.30 -39.25
C ASN A 40 40.04 5.98 -40.77
N PRO A 41 39.26 6.50 -41.76
CA PRO A 41 38.18 5.80 -42.52
C PRO A 41 38.39 5.74 -44.06
N GLN A 42 37.46 5.14 -44.83
CA GLN A 42 36.94 5.59 -46.16
C GLN A 42 36.24 4.43 -46.92
N SER A 43 34.95 4.62 -47.31
CA SER A 43 34.43 4.89 -48.69
C SER A 43 34.31 3.60 -49.52
N SER A 44 33.42 3.37 -50.48
CA SER A 44 32.52 4.09 -51.40
C SER A 44 31.94 2.93 -52.25
N ASP A 45 30.69 2.80 -52.69
CA ASP A 45 29.89 3.59 -53.66
C ASP A 45 29.04 2.56 -54.47
N ARG A 46 27.83 2.98 -54.86
CA ARG A 46 27.12 2.74 -56.15
C ARG A 46 26.62 1.34 -56.58
N ASN A 47 25.29 1.21 -56.45
CA ASN A 47 24.23 0.67 -57.35
C ASN A 47 24.48 0.71 -58.90
N PRO A 48 23.52 0.26 -59.76
CA PRO A 48 22.93 -1.06 -60.10
C PRO A 48 23.04 -1.24 -61.66
N PRO A 49 22.08 -1.75 -62.50
CA PRO A 49 20.88 -2.62 -62.40
C PRO A 49 20.77 -3.72 -63.52
N ALA A 50 19.64 -4.48 -63.55
CA ALA A 50 18.89 -5.07 -64.70
C ALA A 50 18.15 -6.36 -64.21
N SER A 51 16.82 -6.55 -64.17
CA SER A 51 15.67 -6.45 -65.13
C SER A 51 15.18 -7.84 -65.60
N VAL A 52 13.86 -7.97 -65.91
CA VAL A 52 13.15 -9.02 -66.71
C VAL A 52 12.65 -10.25 -65.89
N GLU A 53 11.41 -10.79 -65.92
CA GLU A 53 10.14 -10.62 -66.66
C GLU A 53 8.94 -11.33 -65.95
N LYS A 54 7.72 -10.87 -66.31
CA LYS A 54 6.34 -11.46 -66.43
C LYS A 54 6.00 -12.88 -65.86
N THR A 55 4.77 -13.27 -65.49
CA THR A 55 3.46 -13.14 -66.19
C THR A 55 2.25 -13.61 -65.33
N SER A 56 1.11 -12.96 -65.57
CA SER A 56 -0.32 -13.40 -65.65
C SER A 56 -1.16 -13.90 -64.47
N GLU A 57 -2.28 -13.17 -64.31
CA GLU A 57 -3.59 -13.51 -63.72
C GLU A 57 -4.45 -14.43 -64.60
N GLN A 58 -5.44 -15.14 -64.02
CA GLN A 58 -6.90 -15.01 -64.28
C GLN A 58 -7.69 -16.17 -63.60
N THR A 59 -8.49 -15.91 -62.55
CA THR A 59 -9.97 -15.68 -62.48
C THR A 59 -10.88 -16.89 -62.79
N SER A 60 -11.74 -17.29 -61.83
CA SER A 60 -13.24 -17.19 -61.82
C SER A 60 -13.87 -18.61 -61.76
N THR A 61 -15.04 -18.97 -61.20
CA THR A 61 -16.29 -18.30 -60.75
C THR A 61 -17.11 -19.36 -59.95
N SER A 62 -17.72 -19.04 -58.80
CA SER A 62 -19.16 -18.77 -58.52
C SER A 62 -20.17 -19.93 -58.47
N ASN A 63 -20.92 -20.05 -57.34
CA ASN A 63 -22.40 -19.91 -57.21
C ASN A 63 -22.87 -20.34 -55.79
N LYS A 64 -23.54 -19.46 -55.00
CA LYS A 64 -25.01 -19.29 -54.77
C LYS A 64 -25.70 -20.58 -54.26
N SER A 65 -26.60 -20.63 -53.27
CA SER A 65 -27.50 -19.73 -52.51
C SER A 65 -27.85 -20.50 -51.20
N GLY A 66 -28.31 -19.98 -50.06
CA GLY A 66 -29.22 -18.89 -49.73
C GLY A 66 -30.46 -19.46 -49.02
N GLU A 67 -30.50 -19.54 -47.68
CA GLU A 67 -31.78 -19.50 -46.96
C GLU A 67 -31.73 -19.05 -45.48
N LYS A 68 -32.57 -18.05 -45.24
CA LYS A 68 -33.20 -17.46 -44.05
C LYS A 68 -33.10 -18.13 -42.67
N ARG A 69 -33.14 -17.20 -41.69
CA ARG A 69 -33.79 -17.27 -40.35
C ARG A 69 -33.04 -18.06 -39.25
N ARG A 70 -32.23 -17.32 -38.51
CA ARG A 70 -32.60 -16.71 -37.22
C ARG A 70 -31.39 -15.92 -36.76
N SER A 71 -31.49 -14.59 -36.73
CA SER A 71 -30.55 -13.79 -35.96
C SER A 71 -30.82 -14.10 -34.49
N ARG A 72 -30.16 -15.17 -34.03
CA ARG A 72 -30.03 -15.47 -32.62
C ARG A 72 -29.18 -14.33 -32.10
N ARG A 73 -29.84 -13.26 -31.61
CA ARG A 73 -29.27 -12.36 -30.62
C ARG A 73 -28.59 -13.28 -29.61
N GLN A 74 -27.28 -13.40 -29.71
CA GLN A 74 -26.49 -13.85 -28.59
C GLN A 74 -26.73 -12.78 -27.56
N ASN A 75 -27.65 -13.06 -26.63
CA ASN A 75 -27.55 -12.54 -25.28
C ASN A 75 -26.14 -12.91 -24.85
N SER A 76 -25.21 -11.98 -25.04
CA SER A 76 -24.04 -11.85 -24.20
C SER A 76 -24.59 -11.70 -22.79
N ASN A 77 -24.84 -12.84 -22.15
CA ASN A 77 -24.92 -12.93 -20.71
C ASN A 77 -23.62 -12.28 -20.22
N SER A 78 -23.68 -11.00 -19.86
CA SER A 78 -22.70 -10.37 -19.01
C SER A 78 -22.88 -10.96 -17.62
N GLN A 79 -22.58 -12.27 -17.50
CA GLN A 79 -22.21 -12.85 -16.23
C GLN A 79 -21.01 -12.04 -15.77
N SER A 80 -21.23 -11.21 -14.73
CA SER A 80 -20.18 -10.43 -14.10
C SER A 80 -18.98 -11.37 -13.91
N LEU A 81 -17.90 -11.10 -14.64
CA LEU A 81 -16.70 -11.93 -14.65
C LEU A 81 -16.10 -11.89 -13.25
N LYS A 82 -16.56 -12.79 -12.38
CA LYS A 82 -15.99 -12.99 -11.06
C LYS A 82 -14.58 -13.51 -11.30
N PRO A 83 -13.54 -12.74 -10.94
CA PRO A 83 -12.18 -13.12 -11.26
C PRO A 83 -11.81 -14.35 -10.45
N ASN A 84 -11.25 -15.35 -11.12
CA ASN A 84 -10.82 -16.61 -10.51
C ASN A 84 -9.47 -16.45 -9.80
N LEU A 85 -9.43 -15.53 -8.83
CA LEU A 85 -8.28 -15.29 -7.96
C LEU A 85 -8.34 -16.23 -6.75
N ARG A 86 -7.18 -16.55 -6.18
CA ARG A 86 -7.04 -17.37 -4.98
C ARG A 86 -5.98 -16.75 -4.08
N GLU A 87 -6.21 -16.75 -2.78
CA GLU A 87 -5.18 -16.35 -1.82
C GLU A 87 -3.96 -17.28 -1.94
N GLY A 88 -2.77 -16.72 -1.77
CA GLY A 88 -1.50 -17.41 -1.93
C GLY A 88 -1.06 -17.64 -3.38
N MET A 89 -1.86 -17.29 -4.40
CA MET A 89 -1.39 -17.37 -5.78
C MET A 89 -0.40 -16.24 -6.10
N SER A 90 0.61 -16.49 -6.93
CA SER A 90 1.53 -15.42 -7.32
C SER A 90 0.80 -14.29 -8.06
N TYR A 91 1.19 -13.05 -7.75
CA TYR A 91 0.60 -11.86 -8.35
C TYR A 91 0.78 -11.84 -9.87
N GLN A 92 1.94 -12.28 -10.36
CA GLN A 92 2.19 -12.38 -11.80
C GLN A 92 1.18 -13.31 -12.50
N LYS A 93 0.85 -14.45 -11.87
CA LYS A 93 -0.18 -15.39 -12.37
C LYS A 93 -1.58 -14.78 -12.27
N ALA A 94 -1.90 -14.13 -11.16
CA ALA A 94 -3.16 -13.41 -10.96
C ALA A 94 -3.37 -12.35 -12.04
N ARG A 95 -2.37 -11.49 -12.27
CA ARG A 95 -2.36 -10.45 -13.30
C ARG A 95 -2.62 -11.04 -14.69
N GLN A 96 -1.94 -12.12 -15.06
CA GLN A 96 -2.18 -12.80 -16.34
C GLN A 96 -3.62 -13.28 -16.48
N LEU A 97 -4.19 -13.89 -15.43
CA LEU A 97 -5.59 -14.32 -15.44
C LEU A 97 -6.55 -13.14 -15.60
N LEU A 98 -6.30 -12.03 -14.91
CA LEU A 98 -7.12 -10.83 -14.99
C LEU A 98 -7.09 -10.23 -16.40
N LEU A 99 -5.90 -10.06 -16.98
CA LEU A 99 -5.74 -9.55 -18.34
C LEU A 99 -6.42 -10.47 -19.37
N GLN A 100 -6.32 -11.80 -19.21
CA GLN A 100 -7.02 -12.78 -20.06
C GLN A 100 -8.55 -12.71 -19.91
N GLN A 101 -9.05 -12.33 -18.74
CA GLN A 101 -10.47 -12.16 -18.45
C GLN A 101 -11.02 -10.79 -18.87
N GLY A 102 -10.20 -9.97 -19.54
CA GLY A 102 -10.61 -8.66 -20.05
C GLY A 102 -10.57 -7.53 -19.01
N TRP A 103 -9.99 -7.77 -17.83
CA TRP A 103 -9.63 -6.71 -16.90
C TRP A 103 -8.42 -5.95 -17.44
N LYS A 104 -8.38 -4.64 -17.23
CA LYS A 104 -7.28 -3.76 -17.63
C LYS A 104 -6.72 -3.03 -16.41
N PRO A 105 -5.43 -2.65 -16.38
CA PRO A 105 -4.91 -1.75 -15.36
C PRO A 105 -5.81 -0.51 -15.19
N HIS A 106 -6.22 -0.23 -13.95
CA HIS A 106 -6.99 0.96 -13.63
C HIS A 106 -6.03 2.13 -13.41
N LEU A 107 -5.81 2.93 -14.45
CA LEU A 107 -4.86 4.05 -14.42
C LEU A 107 -5.55 5.38 -14.09
N GLN A 108 -6.89 5.39 -14.05
CA GLN A 108 -7.69 6.52 -13.63
C GLN A 108 -7.85 6.52 -12.09
N GLY A 109 -8.10 7.68 -11.49
CA GLY A 109 -8.22 7.83 -10.04
C GLY A 109 -6.88 8.11 -9.36
N ASP A 110 -6.65 7.52 -8.18
CA ASP A 110 -5.41 7.72 -7.42
C ASP A 110 -4.20 7.28 -8.25
N GLU A 111 -3.19 8.13 -8.37
CA GLU A 111 -1.94 7.81 -9.03
C GLU A 111 -1.10 6.84 -8.18
N ALA A 112 -0.17 6.12 -8.82
CA ALA A 112 0.81 5.32 -8.10
C ALA A 112 1.64 6.22 -7.17
N ASN A 113 1.75 5.86 -5.89
CA ASN A 113 2.58 6.57 -4.93
C ASN A 113 4.08 6.34 -5.19
N LEU A 114 4.64 6.97 -6.22
CA LEU A 114 6.05 6.81 -6.63
C LEU A 114 7.07 7.34 -5.60
N ASN A 115 6.61 7.99 -4.53
CA ASN A 115 7.44 8.34 -3.37
C ASN A 115 7.77 7.11 -2.50
N ASN A 116 6.95 6.05 -2.60
CA ASN A 116 7.24 4.77 -1.96
C ASN A 116 8.20 3.95 -2.83
N ILE A 117 9.35 3.56 -2.27
CA ILE A 117 10.41 2.83 -2.98
C ILE A 117 9.88 1.52 -3.57
N THR A 118 9.09 0.76 -2.80
CA THR A 118 8.50 -0.49 -3.26
C THR A 118 7.51 -0.28 -4.40
N VAL A 119 6.71 0.79 -4.34
CA VAL A 119 5.79 1.15 -5.43
C VAL A 119 6.56 1.48 -6.69
N ARG A 120 7.61 2.30 -6.58
CA ARG A 120 8.48 2.67 -7.70
C ARG A 120 9.13 1.44 -8.34
N GLU A 121 9.72 0.55 -7.56
CA GLU A 121 10.33 -0.69 -8.08
C GLU A 121 9.33 -1.56 -8.85
N LEU A 122 8.12 -1.75 -8.30
CA LEU A 122 7.07 -2.54 -8.94
C LEU A 122 6.54 -1.86 -10.21
N TYR A 123 6.43 -0.54 -10.18
CA TYR A 123 6.05 0.26 -11.34
C TYR A 123 7.10 0.12 -12.46
N ASP A 124 8.39 0.19 -12.13
CA ASP A 124 9.51 -0.01 -13.06
C ASP A 124 9.55 -1.44 -13.63
N TYR A 125 9.02 -2.43 -12.90
CA TYR A 125 8.78 -3.79 -13.40
C TYR A 125 7.56 -3.92 -14.32
N GLY A 126 6.83 -2.82 -14.58
CA GLY A 126 5.69 -2.77 -15.49
C GLY A 126 4.34 -3.09 -14.82
N TYR A 127 4.27 -3.11 -13.49
CA TYR A 127 3.00 -3.20 -12.76
C TYR A 127 2.37 -1.82 -12.57
N VAL A 128 2.02 -1.19 -13.70
CA VAL A 128 1.44 0.16 -13.74
C VAL A 128 0.10 0.29 -13.01
N GLU A 129 -0.56 -0.84 -12.74
CA GLU A 129 -1.80 -0.92 -11.96
C GLU A 129 -1.61 -0.75 -10.44
N ILE A 130 -0.37 -0.62 -9.96
CA ILE A 130 -0.08 -0.42 -8.54
C ILE A 130 -0.53 0.95 -8.05
N LYS A 131 -1.08 1.01 -6.84
CA LYS A 131 -1.52 2.25 -6.18
C LYS A 131 -0.60 2.62 -5.03
N ASP A 132 -0.44 1.72 -4.07
CA ASP A 132 0.38 1.99 -2.90
C ASP A 132 0.87 0.69 -2.24
N CYS A 133 1.86 0.81 -1.36
CA CYS A 133 2.39 -0.28 -0.56
C CYS A 133 2.54 0.12 0.91
N SER A 134 2.21 -0.81 1.81
CA SER A 134 2.46 -0.68 3.25
C SER A 134 3.94 -0.86 3.56
N GLY A 135 4.54 0.09 4.27
CA GLY A 135 5.95 0.05 4.73
C GLY A 135 6.20 -0.86 5.94
N THR A 136 5.29 -1.77 6.26
CA THR A 136 5.21 -2.40 7.58
C THR A 136 5.82 -3.81 7.69
N GLY A 137 6.84 -4.11 6.88
CA GLY A 137 7.58 -5.38 6.95
C GLY A 137 6.91 -6.57 6.25
N VAL A 138 5.58 -6.63 6.18
CA VAL A 138 4.83 -7.55 5.29
C VAL A 138 4.80 -7.05 3.83
N GLY A 139 5.09 -5.76 3.64
CA GLY A 139 5.21 -5.13 2.33
C GLY A 139 3.93 -5.20 1.49
N ALA A 140 2.75 -5.12 2.11
CA ALA A 140 1.50 -5.37 1.39
C ALA A 140 1.21 -4.28 0.35
N CYS A 141 0.89 -4.63 -0.90
CA CYS A 141 0.64 -3.64 -1.96
C CYS A 141 -0.75 -3.78 -2.56
N LEU A 142 -1.33 -2.63 -2.93
CA LEU A 142 -2.63 -2.51 -3.61
C LEU A 142 -2.42 -2.32 -5.11
N PHE A 143 -3.13 -3.11 -5.90
CA PHE A 143 -3.23 -2.99 -7.36
C PHE A 143 -4.70 -2.88 -7.75
N GLU A 144 -4.99 -2.11 -8.80
CA GLU A 144 -6.36 -1.91 -9.26
C GLU A 144 -6.55 -2.23 -10.75
N PHE A 145 -7.64 -2.92 -11.05
CA PHE A 145 -8.04 -3.24 -12.42
C PHE A 145 -9.45 -2.75 -12.68
N ILE A 146 -9.76 -2.47 -13.94
CA ILE A 146 -11.09 -2.07 -14.40
C ILE A 146 -11.56 -3.00 -15.52
N ASN A 147 -12.83 -3.38 -15.51
CA ASN A 147 -13.43 -4.20 -16.57
C ASN A 147 -14.25 -3.35 -17.56
N GLN A 148 -14.85 -3.99 -18.57
CA GLN A 148 -15.68 -3.32 -19.58
C GLN A 148 -16.98 -2.70 -19.01
N SER A 149 -17.42 -3.16 -17.84
CA SER A 149 -18.57 -2.61 -17.11
C SER A 149 -18.18 -1.45 -16.19
N GLU A 150 -16.91 -1.02 -16.24
CA GLU A 150 -16.33 -0.02 -15.34
C GLU A 150 -16.34 -0.43 -13.85
N ASP A 151 -16.45 -1.74 -13.55
CA ASP A 151 -16.22 -2.23 -12.19
C ASP A 151 -14.73 -2.15 -11.87
N ILE A 152 -14.39 -1.74 -10.66
CA ILE A 152 -13.01 -1.68 -10.16
C ILE A 152 -12.74 -2.92 -9.30
N LEU A 153 -11.68 -3.65 -9.62
CA LEU A 153 -11.15 -4.75 -8.83
C LEU A 153 -9.91 -4.28 -8.08
N SER A 154 -9.99 -4.27 -6.76
CA SER A 154 -8.85 -4.01 -5.87
C SER A 154 -8.21 -5.33 -5.47
N VAL A 155 -6.89 -5.45 -5.65
CA VAL A 155 -6.09 -6.63 -5.36
C VAL A 155 -5.01 -6.26 -4.35
N SER A 156 -5.02 -6.88 -3.17
CA SER A 156 -3.96 -6.75 -2.18
C SER A 156 -3.00 -7.93 -2.26
N THR A 157 -1.70 -7.65 -2.21
CA THR A 157 -0.64 -8.66 -2.18
C THR A 157 0.24 -8.52 -0.95
N ARG A 158 1.06 -9.52 -0.67
CA ARG A 158 2.18 -9.46 0.28
C ARG A 158 3.48 -9.94 -0.39
N ALA A 159 4.63 -9.47 0.10
CA ALA A 159 5.93 -9.96 -0.36
C ALA A 159 6.16 -11.40 0.13
N VAL A 160 6.77 -12.24 -0.71
CA VAL A 160 7.14 -13.62 -0.34
C VAL A 160 8.64 -13.88 -0.32
N SER A 161 9.43 -12.95 -0.84
CA SER A 161 10.88 -12.99 -0.73
C SER A 161 11.43 -11.60 -0.42
N ALA A 162 12.74 -11.53 -0.16
CA ALA A 162 13.43 -10.27 0.11
C ALA A 162 13.44 -9.33 -1.10
N ASN A 163 13.17 -9.85 -2.30
CA ASN A 163 12.96 -9.01 -3.47
C ASN A 163 11.48 -8.61 -3.57
N ASN A 164 11.20 -7.33 -3.86
CA ASN A 164 9.82 -6.85 -3.96
C ASN A 164 9.06 -7.42 -5.17
N LYS A 165 9.73 -8.17 -6.05
CA LYS A 165 9.21 -8.68 -7.31
C LYS A 165 8.27 -9.88 -7.12
N GLU A 166 8.57 -10.75 -6.17
CA GLU A 166 7.75 -11.93 -5.89
C GLU A 166 6.70 -11.60 -4.84
N ARG A 167 5.44 -11.69 -5.26
CA ARG A 167 4.29 -11.33 -4.46
C ARG A 167 3.20 -12.36 -4.60
N GLU A 168 2.45 -12.55 -3.53
CA GLU A 168 1.26 -13.41 -3.53
C GLU A 168 0.02 -12.61 -3.22
N ILE A 169 -1.09 -13.02 -3.84
CA ILE A 169 -2.43 -12.50 -3.54
C ILE A 169 -2.75 -12.78 -2.09
N TRP A 170 -3.10 -11.73 -1.36
CA TRP A 170 -3.60 -11.84 0.00
C TRP A 170 -5.13 -11.75 0.04
N ARG A 171 -5.73 -10.76 -0.66
CA ARG A 171 -7.18 -10.56 -0.74
C ARG A 171 -7.57 -9.72 -1.96
N TRP A 172 -8.84 -9.73 -2.35
CA TRP A 172 -9.37 -8.89 -3.43
C TRP A 172 -10.86 -8.58 -3.28
N SER A 173 -11.32 -7.49 -3.87
CA SER A 173 -12.73 -7.04 -3.86
C SER A 173 -13.11 -6.35 -5.17
N ILE A 174 -14.41 -6.36 -5.53
CA ILE A 174 -14.93 -5.69 -6.72
C ILE A 174 -15.94 -4.61 -6.31
N GLU A 175 -15.71 -3.38 -6.75
CA GLU A 175 -16.63 -2.26 -6.67
C GLU A 175 -17.37 -2.12 -8.01
N ARG A 176 -18.71 -2.19 -7.99
CA ARG A 176 -19.51 -2.11 -9.22
C ARG A 176 -20.00 -0.70 -9.49
N LYS A 177 -19.84 -0.22 -10.73
CA LYS A 177 -20.38 1.08 -11.14
C LYS A 177 -21.85 0.91 -11.52
N THR A 178 -22.77 1.24 -10.61
CA THR A 178 -24.20 1.21 -10.94
C THR A 178 -24.56 2.36 -11.87
N ASN A 179 -24.82 2.04 -13.15
CA ASN A 179 -25.52 2.94 -14.08
C ASN A 179 -26.99 3.07 -13.65
N ASN A 180 -27.35 4.09 -12.87
CA ASN A 180 -28.75 4.39 -12.56
C ASN A 180 -29.20 5.71 -13.20
N ASN A 181 -29.42 5.65 -14.51
CA ASN A 181 -30.52 6.34 -15.18
C ASN A 181 -31.57 5.26 -15.54
N GLN A 182 -32.33 4.79 -14.55
CA GLN A 182 -33.70 4.26 -14.68
C GLN A 182 -34.18 3.78 -13.31
N GLY A 183 -35.42 4.14 -12.98
CA GLY A 183 -36.00 4.09 -11.64
C GLY A 183 -35.84 2.74 -10.93
N TYR A 184 -35.12 2.79 -9.82
CA TYR A 184 -35.20 1.75 -8.80
C TYR A 184 -36.55 1.90 -8.10
N SER A 185 -37.43 0.93 -8.28
CA SER A 185 -38.69 0.80 -7.55
C SER A 185 -38.38 0.88 -6.05
N SER A 186 -38.80 1.98 -5.45
CA SER A 186 -38.52 2.34 -4.07
C SER A 186 -39.24 1.41 -3.11
N THR A 187 -38.52 0.44 -2.55
CA THR A 187 -38.79 -0.04 -1.20
C THR A 187 -37.70 0.51 -0.28
N HIS A 188 -37.94 1.74 0.17
CA HIS A 188 -37.35 2.42 1.32
C HIS A 188 -35.84 2.24 1.55
N GLN A 189 -35.01 2.89 0.74
CA GLN A 189 -33.69 3.32 1.19
C GLN A 189 -33.74 4.79 1.58
N TYR A 190 -33.66 5.05 2.88
CA TYR A 190 -33.23 6.36 3.35
C TYR A 190 -31.84 6.60 2.76
N SER A 191 -31.75 7.48 1.76
CA SER A 191 -30.50 8.16 1.41
C SER A 191 -30.09 8.98 2.63
N GLN A 192 -29.38 8.33 3.56
CA GLN A 192 -28.86 8.97 4.75
C GLN A 192 -27.75 9.91 4.26
N LYS A 193 -28.07 11.20 4.18
CA LYS A 193 -27.06 12.24 3.97
C LYS A 193 -25.91 12.00 4.95
N PRO A 194 -24.65 11.92 4.50
CA PRO A 194 -23.54 11.70 5.40
C PRO A 194 -23.48 12.76 6.51
N PRO A 195 -23.14 12.38 7.74
CA PRO A 195 -23.08 13.31 8.87
C PRO A 195 -21.93 14.32 8.74
N PHE A 196 -20.94 14.03 7.90
CA PHE A 196 -19.84 14.93 7.53
C PHE A 196 -19.25 14.52 6.19
N ILE A 197 -18.49 15.43 5.59
CA ILE A 197 -17.57 15.17 4.47
C ILE A 197 -16.15 15.41 4.99
N GLY A 198 -15.18 14.62 4.52
CA GLY A 198 -13.79 14.63 4.93
C GLY A 198 -13.40 13.44 5.83
N LYS A 199 -12.19 13.50 6.39
CA LYS A 199 -11.64 12.46 7.27
C LYS A 199 -11.91 12.78 8.75
N ARG A 200 -12.34 11.77 9.50
CA ARG A 200 -12.48 11.79 10.96
C ARG A 200 -11.74 10.60 11.57
N PHE A 201 -11.22 10.80 12.76
CA PHE A 201 -10.53 9.77 13.55
C PHE A 201 -11.38 9.36 14.74
N PHE A 202 -11.24 8.10 15.13
CA PHE A 202 -11.88 7.52 16.29
C PHE A 202 -11.01 6.41 16.86
N ASN A 203 -11.27 6.01 18.10
CA ASN A 203 -10.56 4.92 18.74
C ASN A 203 -11.46 4.28 19.81
N PHE A 204 -11.76 2.98 19.65
CA PHE A 204 -12.53 2.23 20.63
C PHE A 204 -11.67 1.67 21.77
N ALA A 205 -10.40 1.32 21.51
CA ALA A 205 -9.54 0.62 22.49
C ALA A 205 -8.68 1.58 23.35
N GLY A 206 -8.49 2.83 22.93
CA GLY A 206 -7.83 3.87 23.74
C GLY A 206 -6.30 3.74 23.89
N GLY A 207 -5.64 2.87 23.11
CA GLY A 207 -4.18 2.67 23.12
C GLY A 207 -3.45 3.28 21.92
N ASN A 208 -2.12 3.42 22.02
CA ASN A 208 -1.29 3.84 20.89
C ASN A 208 -1.26 2.74 19.80
N GLY A 209 -1.51 3.11 18.54
CA GLY A 209 -1.62 2.16 17.43
C GLY A 209 -2.93 1.35 17.39
N THR A 210 -4.01 1.88 17.97
CA THR A 210 -5.37 1.32 17.84
C THR A 210 -6.35 2.30 17.19
N GLY A 211 -5.82 3.41 16.68
CA GLY A 211 -6.62 4.44 16.05
C GLY A 211 -7.28 3.93 14.77
N GLN A 212 -8.41 4.50 14.44
CA GLN A 212 -9.12 4.25 13.19
C GLN A 212 -9.48 5.58 12.56
N SER A 213 -9.71 5.57 11.25
CA SER A 213 -10.28 6.73 10.56
C SER A 213 -11.38 6.32 9.62
N ILE A 214 -12.36 7.20 9.50
CA ILE A 214 -13.39 7.15 8.47
C ILE A 214 -13.27 8.39 7.58
N THR A 215 -13.26 8.19 6.27
CA THR A 215 -13.28 9.26 5.27
C THR A 215 -14.56 9.15 4.47
N ILE A 216 -15.32 10.24 4.36
CA ILE A 216 -16.50 10.32 3.50
C ILE A 216 -16.30 11.44 2.49
N LEU A 217 -16.33 11.14 1.20
CA LEU A 217 -16.21 12.11 0.11
C LEU A 217 -17.58 12.70 -0.25
N ALA A 218 -17.56 13.83 -0.96
CA ALA A 218 -18.79 14.56 -1.34
C ALA A 218 -19.76 13.72 -2.18
N ASP A 219 -19.25 12.74 -2.94
CA ASP A 219 -20.04 11.81 -3.76
C ASP A 219 -20.55 10.58 -2.95
N GLY A 220 -20.38 10.59 -1.63
CA GLY A 220 -20.74 9.52 -0.72
C GLY A 220 -19.73 8.37 -0.67
N THR A 221 -18.62 8.41 -1.41
CA THR A 221 -17.58 7.38 -1.31
C THR A 221 -16.98 7.40 0.08
N THR A 222 -16.96 6.26 0.74
CA THR A 222 -16.61 6.10 2.14
C THR A 222 -15.54 5.03 2.30
N SER A 223 -14.54 5.31 3.14
CA SER A 223 -13.56 4.31 3.55
C SER A 223 -13.35 4.33 5.06
N VAL A 224 -13.09 3.15 5.63
CA VAL A 224 -12.69 2.98 7.03
C VAL A 224 -11.35 2.28 7.07
N GLN A 225 -10.42 2.82 7.85
CA GLN A 225 -9.06 2.31 7.98
C GLN A 225 -8.69 2.16 9.45
N PHE A 226 -7.98 1.08 9.77
CA PHE A 226 -7.27 0.93 11.03
C PHE A 226 -5.86 1.51 10.90
N HIS A 227 -5.36 2.12 11.98
CA HIS A 227 -4.03 2.72 12.09
C HIS A 227 -3.27 1.97 13.18
N GLY A 228 -2.90 0.74 12.85
CA GLY A 228 -2.12 -0.12 13.71
C GLY A 228 -0.69 0.35 13.83
N LYS A 229 -0.01 -0.07 14.90
CA LYS A 229 1.44 0.12 15.04
C LYS A 229 2.24 -0.56 13.90
N PHE A 230 1.71 -1.66 13.36
CA PHE A 230 2.38 -2.50 12.37
C PHE A 230 1.57 -2.74 11.11
N GLU A 231 0.29 -2.37 11.04
CA GLU A 231 -0.49 -2.52 9.81
C GLU A 231 -1.61 -1.48 9.79
N SER A 232 -1.93 -0.97 8.60
CA SER A 232 -3.06 -0.06 8.40
C SER A 232 -4.09 -0.64 7.43
N PRO A 233 -4.81 -1.71 7.79
CA PRO A 233 -5.78 -2.33 6.90
C PRO A 233 -6.99 -1.42 6.66
N VAL A 234 -7.48 -1.44 5.42
CA VAL A 234 -8.81 -0.92 5.06
C VAL A 234 -9.85 -1.92 5.55
N LEU A 235 -10.74 -1.47 6.43
CA LEU A 235 -11.83 -2.26 7.00
C LEU A 235 -13.12 -2.14 6.18
N TYR A 236 -13.25 -1.06 5.39
CA TYR A 236 -14.39 -0.82 4.52
C TYR A 236 -14.02 0.12 3.37
N ARG A 237 -14.53 -0.15 2.17
CA ARG A 237 -14.57 0.79 1.05
C ARG A 237 -15.89 0.60 0.28
N GLY A 238 -16.60 1.69 0.00
CA GLY A 238 -17.87 1.66 -0.72
C GLY A 238 -18.68 2.94 -0.56
N LYS A 239 -19.96 2.94 -0.93
CA LYS A 239 -20.86 4.09 -0.73
C LYS A 239 -21.38 4.16 0.70
N TYR A 240 -21.44 5.37 1.24
CA TYR A 240 -21.90 5.62 2.60
C TYR A 240 -23.23 4.93 2.88
N THR A 241 -23.23 4.09 3.92
CA THR A 241 -24.42 3.53 4.54
C THR A 241 -24.35 3.81 6.03
N ASN A 242 -25.47 3.72 6.72
CA ASN A 242 -25.50 3.81 8.17
C ASN A 242 -26.51 2.79 8.70
N PRO A 243 -26.07 1.66 9.30
CA PRO A 243 -24.68 1.31 9.62
C PRO A 243 -23.78 1.00 8.41
N ILE A 244 -22.46 1.10 8.61
CA ILE A 244 -21.41 0.69 7.67
C ILE A 244 -21.00 -0.74 8.02
N ASN A 245 -21.32 -1.72 7.18
CA ASN A 245 -20.93 -3.12 7.42
C ASN A 245 -19.45 -3.32 7.06
N LEU A 246 -18.62 -3.74 8.02
CA LEU A 246 -17.20 -3.95 7.79
C LEU A 246 -16.95 -5.14 6.85
N GLN A 247 -15.90 -5.04 6.05
CA GLN A 247 -15.52 -6.01 5.00
C GLN A 247 -14.32 -6.88 5.44
N ASP A 248 -13.97 -6.85 6.72
CA ASP A 248 -12.85 -7.60 7.32
C ASP A 248 -13.23 -9.03 7.75
N GLY A 249 -14.49 -9.44 7.53
CA GLY A 249 -14.99 -10.76 7.86
C GLY A 249 -15.46 -10.92 9.31
N SER A 250 -15.39 -9.87 10.13
CA SER A 250 -15.88 -9.87 11.52
C SER A 250 -17.41 -10.01 11.61
N GLY A 251 -18.12 -9.57 10.58
CA GLY A 251 -19.58 -9.40 10.63
C GLY A 251 -20.02 -8.18 11.44
N GLU A 252 -19.09 -7.33 11.88
CA GLU A 252 -19.38 -6.12 12.62
C GLU A 252 -19.80 -4.96 11.70
N SER A 253 -20.43 -3.95 12.28
CA SER A 253 -20.78 -2.72 11.57
C SER A 253 -20.55 -1.48 12.42
N LEU A 254 -20.37 -0.33 11.77
CA LEU A 254 -20.19 0.97 12.41
C LEU A 254 -21.44 1.82 12.24
N LEU A 255 -22.08 2.20 13.34
CA LEU A 255 -23.19 3.14 13.35
C LEU A 255 -22.68 4.53 13.68
N LEU A 256 -22.97 5.51 12.84
CA LEU A 256 -22.69 6.92 13.10
C LEU A 256 -23.96 7.60 13.60
N LYS A 257 -23.91 8.18 14.80
CA LYS A 257 -25.06 8.87 15.39
C LYS A 257 -24.59 9.93 16.39
N ASP A 258 -25.21 11.11 16.34
CA ASP A 258 -24.97 12.20 17.31
C ASP A 258 -23.49 12.60 17.46
N GLY A 259 -22.74 12.64 16.35
CA GLY A 259 -21.31 12.97 16.34
C GLY A 259 -20.39 11.86 16.89
N LYS A 260 -20.94 10.70 17.20
CA LYS A 260 -20.24 9.52 17.71
C LYS A 260 -20.29 8.39 16.71
N ILE A 261 -19.39 7.43 16.91
CA ILE A 261 -19.36 6.18 16.17
C ILE A 261 -19.48 5.02 17.16
N TYR A 262 -20.30 4.04 16.81
CA TYR A 262 -20.61 2.87 17.62
C TYR A 262 -20.24 1.60 16.85
N LEU A 263 -19.53 0.68 17.49
CA LEU A 263 -19.35 -0.66 16.95
C LEU A 263 -20.59 -1.50 17.27
N LEU A 264 -21.09 -2.23 16.27
CA LEU A 264 -22.20 -3.16 16.40
C LEU A 264 -21.71 -4.56 16.02
N ASN A 265 -22.12 -5.56 16.80
CA ASN A 265 -21.96 -6.97 16.44
C ASN A 265 -22.86 -7.35 15.24
N GLY A 266 -22.70 -8.56 14.72
CA GLY A 266 -23.54 -9.09 13.62
C GLY A 266 -25.06 -9.05 13.89
N ASP A 267 -25.47 -9.02 15.16
CA ASP A 267 -26.88 -8.86 15.57
C ASP A 267 -27.36 -7.40 15.62
N GLY A 268 -26.52 -6.43 15.23
CA GLY A 268 -26.82 -5.00 15.26
C GLY A 268 -26.82 -4.38 16.67
N LYS A 269 -26.32 -5.09 17.69
CA LYS A 269 -26.24 -4.61 19.07
C LYS A 269 -24.83 -4.09 19.39
N ILE A 270 -24.77 -3.06 20.25
CA ILE A 270 -23.49 -2.54 20.75
C ILE A 270 -22.89 -3.57 21.73
N PRO A 271 -21.65 -4.04 21.52
CA PRO A 271 -20.98 -4.92 22.45
C PRO A 271 -20.78 -4.21 23.80
N PRO A 272 -21.00 -4.89 24.93
CA PRO A 272 -20.85 -4.28 26.25
C PRO A 272 -19.38 -4.05 26.65
N ASP A 273 -18.39 -4.62 25.94
CA ASP A 273 -17.01 -4.65 26.41
C ASP A 273 -15.99 -4.43 25.28
N CYS A 274 -15.79 -3.17 24.88
CA CYS A 274 -14.70 -2.80 23.94
C CYS A 274 -13.38 -2.45 24.62
N GLN A 275 -13.43 -2.13 25.92
CA GLN A 275 -12.29 -1.76 26.75
C GLN A 275 -12.47 -2.52 28.05
N ASP A 276 -11.43 -3.25 28.50
CA ASP A 276 -11.31 -4.16 29.66
C ASP A 276 -12.06 -3.73 30.96
N GLY A 277 -13.37 -3.53 30.91
CA GLY A 277 -14.06 -2.65 31.85
C GLY A 277 -15.55 -2.43 31.57
N GLY A 278 -16.16 -3.18 30.65
CA GLY A 278 -17.62 -3.22 30.48
C GLY A 278 -18.23 -1.93 29.94
N LYS A 279 -17.44 -1.11 29.23
CA LYS A 279 -17.94 0.08 28.56
C LYS A 279 -18.42 -0.24 27.14
N PRO A 280 -19.54 0.36 26.70
CA PRO A 280 -20.05 0.17 25.35
C PRO A 280 -19.02 0.65 24.32
N CYS A 281 -18.95 -0.03 23.18
CA CYS A 281 -18.11 0.34 22.05
C CYS A 281 -18.56 1.63 21.37
N VAL A 282 -18.24 2.78 21.97
CA VAL A 282 -18.54 4.11 21.47
C VAL A 282 -17.30 4.99 21.50
N SER A 283 -17.11 5.80 20.45
CA SER A 283 -16.01 6.76 20.35
C SER A 283 -16.49 8.07 19.73
N ASP A 284 -15.82 9.17 20.07
CA ASP A 284 -16.04 10.47 19.44
C ASP A 284 -15.37 10.52 18.06
N LEU A 285 -16.01 11.21 17.11
CA LEU A 285 -15.43 11.46 15.79
C LEU A 285 -14.67 12.78 15.81
N VAL A 286 -13.34 12.70 15.78
CA VAL A 286 -12.46 13.88 15.82
C VAL A 286 -12.04 14.26 14.41
N ALA A 287 -12.15 15.55 14.06
CA ALA A 287 -11.63 16.05 12.80
C ALA A 287 -10.11 15.89 12.71
N SER A 288 -9.60 15.53 11.53
CA SER A 288 -8.19 15.77 11.23
C SER A 288 -7.98 17.27 11.34
N THR A 289 -7.28 17.75 12.37
CA THR A 289 -6.96 19.18 12.57
C THR A 289 -5.99 19.72 11.51
N SER A 290 -5.94 19.12 10.33
CA SER A 290 -5.10 19.49 9.19
C SER A 290 -5.86 20.24 8.10
N GLU A 291 -7.17 20.42 8.23
CA GLU A 291 -7.94 21.30 7.35
C GLU A 291 -8.47 22.47 8.16
N THR A 292 -7.87 23.63 7.92
CA THR A 292 -8.28 24.95 8.40
C THR A 292 -8.03 25.22 9.89
N GLN A 293 -6.77 25.17 10.31
CA GLN A 293 -6.27 26.22 11.20
C GLN A 293 -5.37 27.10 10.36
N GLU A 294 -5.65 28.41 10.36
CA GLU A 294 -4.69 29.44 9.95
C GLU A 294 -3.31 29.11 10.53
N PRO A 295 -2.21 29.43 9.82
CA PRO A 295 -0.87 29.03 10.21
C PRO A 295 -0.64 29.43 11.65
N VAL A 296 -0.71 28.45 12.55
CA VAL A 296 -0.28 28.62 13.93
C VAL A 296 1.17 29.01 13.79
N GLU A 297 1.48 30.26 14.14
CA GLU A 297 2.82 30.81 14.09
C GLU A 297 3.78 29.73 14.54
N THR A 298 4.73 29.38 13.67
CA THR A 298 5.75 28.39 13.95
C THR A 298 6.42 28.78 15.25
N THR A 299 6.00 28.16 16.35
CA THR A 299 6.65 28.30 17.64
C THR A 299 8.08 27.84 17.43
N ASN A 300 8.96 28.84 17.40
CA ASN A 300 10.41 28.79 17.17
C ASN A 300 11.00 27.38 17.32
N ILE A 301 11.07 26.64 16.20
CA ILE A 301 11.79 25.36 16.19
C ILE A 301 13.27 25.71 16.35
N GLN A 302 13.90 25.15 17.38
CA GLN A 302 15.28 25.45 17.70
C GLN A 302 16.21 24.85 16.65
N ASP A 303 17.22 25.60 16.23
CA ASP A 303 18.32 25.07 15.42
C ASP A 303 19.02 23.93 16.17
N GLY A 304 19.37 22.87 15.43
CA GLY A 304 20.04 21.73 16.03
C GLY A 304 19.83 20.43 15.26
N TYR A 305 20.39 19.36 15.84
CA TYR A 305 20.32 18.00 15.31
C TYR A 305 19.30 17.20 16.11
N TYR A 306 18.13 16.99 15.51
CA TYR A 306 17.08 16.18 16.07
C TYR A 306 17.29 14.72 15.64
N VAL A 307 17.06 13.78 16.55
CA VAL A 307 17.30 12.36 16.30
C VAL A 307 16.12 11.52 16.77
N LEU A 308 15.96 10.34 16.16
CA LEU A 308 15.01 9.32 16.58
C LEU A 308 15.54 8.50 17.76
N GLY A 309 16.86 8.42 17.89
CA GLY A 309 17.57 7.54 18.81
C GLY A 309 18.87 7.03 18.20
N GLY A 310 19.29 5.82 18.56
CA GLY A 310 20.52 5.18 18.08
C GLY A 310 20.49 4.63 16.65
N THR A 311 19.73 5.24 15.74
CA THR A 311 19.52 4.73 14.36
C THR A 311 20.50 5.29 13.32
N GLY A 312 21.36 6.25 13.70
CA GLY A 312 22.22 6.97 12.75
C GLY A 312 21.45 7.91 11.81
N GLN A 313 20.14 8.03 11.98
CA GLN A 313 19.27 8.95 11.24
C GLN A 313 18.98 10.19 12.07
N GLY A 314 18.90 11.34 11.40
CA GLY A 314 18.52 12.59 12.04
C GLY A 314 17.96 13.62 11.10
N LEU A 315 17.52 14.71 11.71
CA LEU A 315 16.96 15.88 11.09
C LEU A 315 17.74 17.08 11.60
N GLU A 316 18.41 17.79 10.71
CA GLU A 316 19.12 19.02 11.02
C GLU A 316 18.22 20.21 10.72
N VAL A 317 18.05 21.11 11.69
CA VAL A 317 17.35 22.39 11.54
C VAL A 317 18.34 23.53 11.58
N ARG A 318 18.25 24.45 10.60
CA ARG A 318 18.98 25.71 10.58
C ARG A 318 18.09 26.84 10.05
N GLY A 319 17.78 27.81 10.91
CA GLY A 319 16.91 28.93 10.61
C GLY A 319 15.52 28.48 10.16
N LYS A 320 15.16 28.79 8.91
CA LYS A 320 13.86 28.44 8.32
C LYS A 320 13.90 27.19 7.44
N LYS A 321 14.96 26.39 7.55
CA LYS A 321 15.13 25.18 6.73
C LYS A 321 15.51 24.00 7.58
N TYR A 322 15.23 22.82 7.05
CA TYR A 322 15.68 21.57 7.63
C TYR A 322 16.16 20.60 6.55
N ARG A 323 16.92 19.58 6.92
CA ARG A 323 17.24 18.46 6.04
C ARG A 323 17.36 17.18 6.85
N TYR A 324 17.12 16.05 6.21
CA TYR A 324 17.42 14.75 6.79
C TYR A 324 18.89 14.40 6.57
N TYR A 325 19.43 13.55 7.43
CA TYR A 325 20.70 12.87 7.22
C TYR A 325 20.61 11.43 7.71
N ASP A 326 21.36 10.56 7.06
CA ASP A 326 21.49 9.15 7.41
C ASP A 326 22.92 8.66 7.11
N GLU A 327 23.16 7.35 7.21
CA GLU A 327 24.46 6.74 6.88
C GLU A 327 24.88 6.97 5.42
N GLY A 328 23.93 7.25 4.52
CA GLY A 328 24.16 7.62 3.13
C GLY A 328 24.45 9.11 2.93
N GLY A 329 24.56 9.89 4.01
CA GLY A 329 24.90 11.30 3.99
C GLY A 329 23.69 12.23 4.13
N GLU A 330 23.93 13.51 3.83
CA GLU A 330 22.96 14.59 4.01
C GLU A 330 22.00 14.68 2.81
N LYS A 331 20.72 14.91 3.08
CA LYS A 331 19.70 15.15 2.06
C LYS A 331 19.54 16.64 1.75
N GLU A 332 18.72 16.94 0.75
CA GLU A 332 18.42 18.32 0.34
C GLU A 332 17.68 19.09 1.44
N TRP A 333 17.91 20.42 1.47
CA TRP A 333 17.22 21.33 2.37
C TRP A 333 15.77 21.58 1.94
N ARG A 334 14.88 21.54 2.92
CA ARG A 334 13.43 21.75 2.82
C ARG A 334 12.96 22.90 3.70
N ASP A 335 11.73 23.35 3.48
CA ASP A 335 11.14 24.45 4.23
C ASP A 335 10.67 23.98 5.61
N ILE A 336 11.02 24.71 6.67
CA ILE A 336 10.66 24.34 8.04
C ILE A 336 9.14 24.31 8.29
N GLY A 337 8.33 24.96 7.44
CA GLY A 337 6.88 24.92 7.49
C GLY A 337 6.28 23.53 7.28
N GLU A 338 7.04 22.56 6.75
CA GLU A 338 6.64 21.15 6.68
C GLU A 338 6.69 20.46 8.07
N LEU A 339 7.34 21.07 9.06
CA LEU A 339 7.51 20.51 10.40
C LEU A 339 6.51 21.12 11.39
N LYS A 340 5.99 20.28 12.27
CA LYS A 340 5.13 20.69 13.39
C LYS A 340 5.92 20.69 14.69
N SER A 341 6.09 21.86 15.30
CA SER A 341 6.61 21.96 16.67
C SER A 341 5.57 21.44 17.66
N ILE A 342 5.94 20.48 18.51
CA ILE A 342 5.07 19.95 19.57
C ILE A 342 5.38 20.64 20.89
N LYS A 343 6.67 20.76 21.21
CA LYS A 343 7.24 21.54 22.33
C LYS A 343 8.72 21.81 22.04
N ALA A 344 9.37 22.62 22.88
CA ALA A 344 10.81 22.89 22.74
C ALA A 344 11.61 21.57 22.66
N GLY A 345 12.40 21.43 21.59
CA GLY A 345 13.20 20.24 21.31
C GLY A 345 12.41 19.00 20.88
N LEU A 346 11.12 19.10 20.53
CA LEU A 346 10.30 18.01 19.99
C LEU A 346 9.48 18.48 18.79
N ILE A 347 9.73 17.86 17.64
CA ILE A 347 9.06 18.17 16.37
C ILE A 347 8.48 16.91 15.74
N PHE A 348 7.47 17.09 14.89
CA PHE A 348 6.80 16.03 14.14
C PHE A 348 6.78 16.39 12.66
N ASP A 349 7.25 15.49 11.80
CA ASP A 349 7.37 15.72 10.34
C ASP A 349 6.18 15.17 9.53
N GLY A 350 5.10 14.78 10.21
CA GLY A 350 3.96 14.10 9.58
C GLY A 350 4.03 12.57 9.69
N GLN A 351 5.20 12.00 9.99
CA GLN A 351 5.39 10.55 10.11
C GLN A 351 5.95 10.14 11.47
N GLN A 352 6.94 10.87 11.97
CA GLN A 352 7.68 10.50 13.17
C GLN A 352 8.05 11.71 14.03
N TYR A 353 8.32 11.43 15.30
CA TYR A 353 8.75 12.41 16.29
C TYR A 353 10.27 12.48 16.33
N TRP A 354 10.80 13.69 16.23
CA TRP A 354 12.22 13.97 16.31
C TRP A 354 12.53 14.81 17.54
N CYS A 355 13.56 14.43 18.28
CA CYS A 355 13.92 15.08 19.53
C CYS A 355 15.30 15.69 19.41
N LEU A 356 15.47 16.90 19.93
CA LEU A 356 16.77 17.45 20.26
C LEU A 356 17.26 16.73 21.53
N PRO A 357 18.24 15.83 21.43
CA PRO A 357 18.61 14.99 22.57
C PRO A 357 19.32 15.84 23.65
N PRO A 358 19.06 15.60 24.94
CA PRO A 358 19.88 16.14 26.02
C PRO A 358 21.32 15.61 25.90
N ASP A 359 22.30 16.43 26.29
CA ASP A 359 23.75 16.21 26.09
C ASP A 359 24.20 14.74 26.18
N ARG A 360 24.45 14.15 25.00
CA ARG A 360 25.05 12.81 24.80
C ARG A 360 24.30 11.67 25.51
N GLU A 361 23.03 11.84 25.82
CA GLU A 361 22.24 10.77 26.41
C GLU A 361 21.84 9.74 25.35
N VAL A 362 21.97 8.45 25.68
CA VAL A 362 21.43 7.37 24.84
C VAL A 362 19.94 7.21 25.15
N GLY A 363 19.10 7.30 24.12
CA GLY A 363 17.65 7.24 24.27
C GLY A 363 16.94 7.11 22.94
N VAL A 364 15.62 7.25 23.00
CA VAL A 364 14.72 7.23 21.85
C VAL A 364 13.76 8.42 21.93
N CYS A 365 13.47 9.03 20.80
CA CYS A 365 12.44 10.07 20.74
C CYS A 365 11.04 9.43 20.74
N THR A 366 10.12 10.04 21.49
CA THR A 366 8.72 9.62 21.57
C THR A 366 7.81 10.83 21.42
N GLU A 367 6.50 10.60 21.29
CA GLU A 367 5.48 11.67 21.32
C GLU A 367 5.53 12.52 22.59
N ASN A 368 6.11 11.98 23.67
CA ASN A 368 6.27 12.67 24.95
C ASN A 368 7.65 13.32 25.11
N GLY A 369 8.52 13.26 24.10
CA GLY A 369 9.90 13.75 24.13
C GLY A 369 10.94 12.65 24.27
N TRP A 370 12.17 13.04 24.64
CA TRP A 370 13.31 12.13 24.76
C TRP A 370 13.12 11.16 25.93
N LYS A 371 13.23 9.86 25.65
CA LYS A 371 13.17 8.80 26.64
C LYS A 371 14.52 8.10 26.73
N LYS A 372 15.22 8.29 27.85
CA LYS A 372 16.48 7.62 28.17
C LYS A 372 16.27 6.11 28.33
N TYR A 373 17.23 5.31 27.89
CA TYR A 373 17.26 3.90 28.28
C TYR A 373 17.59 3.80 29.77
N ALA A 374 16.82 3.00 30.52
CA ALA A 374 17.25 2.62 31.86
C ALA A 374 18.58 1.87 31.69
N ASN A 375 19.67 2.44 32.21
CA ASN A 375 20.93 1.71 32.32
C ASN A 375 20.61 0.46 33.12
N ASN A 376 20.63 -0.71 32.48
CA ASN A 376 20.62 -1.96 33.19
C ASN A 376 21.97 -2.02 33.92
N PRO A 377 21.99 -1.99 35.27
CA PRO A 377 23.24 -1.91 36.03
C PRO A 377 24.14 -3.13 35.81
#